data_AF-A0A5Q4SJN3-F1
#
_entry.id   AF-A0A5Q4SJN3-F1
#
_cell.length_a   1.000
_cell.length_b   1.000
_cell.length_c   1.000
_cell.angle_alpha   90.00
_cell.angle_beta   90.00
_cell.angle_gamma   90.00
#
_symmetry.space_group_name_H-M   'P 1'
#
loop_
_entity.id
_entity.type
_entity.pdbx_description
1 polymer ?
#
loop_
_entity_poly.entity_id
_entity_poly.type
_entity_poly.pdbx_seq_one_letter_code
_entity_poly.pdbx_strand_id
1 'polypeptide(L)'
;MTTDLVAFVRARFEEELEKARYAGDVVGRQPERFGVEPEDAAKHARFSVAAAEARLVLLADTVVPYLGTAGPGGRNAEFQLRLLAAPYVEHRDYPHDEGSAHQPGSPA
;
A
#
# COMPACT_ATOMS: atom_id res chain seq x y z
N MET A 1 3.69 13.49 -10.19
CA MET A 1 2.57 12.89 -9.43
C MET A 1 2.37 11.40 -9.72
N THR A 2 1.89 10.96 -10.90
CA THR A 2 1.52 9.53 -11.09
C THR A 2 2.69 8.57 -10.83
N THR A 3 3.88 8.87 -11.35
CA THR A 3 5.10 8.07 -11.10
C THR A 3 5.48 8.08 -9.61
N ASP A 4 5.42 9.23 -8.96
CA ASP A 4 5.77 9.39 -7.53
C ASP A 4 4.77 8.65 -6.63
N LEU A 5 3.47 8.71 -6.98
CA LEU A 5 2.41 7.99 -6.28
C LEU A 5 2.53 6.48 -6.46
N VAL A 6 2.93 6.00 -7.65
CA VAL A 6 3.26 4.58 -7.85
C VAL A 6 4.45 4.16 -6.97
N ALA A 7 5.53 4.94 -6.96
CA ALA A 7 6.71 4.65 -6.14
C ALA A 7 6.35 4.63 -4.64
N PHE A 8 5.56 5.61 -4.20
CA PHE A 8 5.06 5.70 -2.85
C PHE A 8 4.21 4.48 -2.46
N VAL A 9 3.18 4.14 -3.24
CA VAL A 9 2.30 2.99 -2.95
C VAL A 9 3.10 1.68 -2.95
N ARG A 10 4.03 1.50 -3.89
CA ARG A 10 4.94 0.35 -3.92
C ARG A 10 5.73 0.25 -2.62
N ALA A 11 6.37 1.34 -2.20
CA ALA A 11 7.16 1.36 -0.97
C ALA A 11 6.30 1.04 0.28
N ARG A 12 5.05 1.54 0.34
CA ARG A 12 4.14 1.19 1.44
C ARG A 12 3.80 -0.31 1.42
N PHE A 13 3.52 -0.90 0.25
CA PHE A 13 3.20 -2.33 0.15
C PHE A 13 4.40 -3.22 0.45
N GLU A 14 5.61 -2.84 0.06
CA GLU A 14 6.84 -3.54 0.43
C GLU A 14 7.07 -3.49 1.94
N GLU A 15 6.85 -2.35 2.58
CA GLU A 15 6.93 -2.20 4.04
C GLU A 15 5.88 -3.09 4.76
N GLU A 16 4.65 -3.14 4.27
CA GLU A 16 3.61 -4.00 4.84
C GLU A 16 3.93 -5.50 4.68
N LEU A 17 4.55 -5.90 3.57
CA LEU A 17 5.05 -7.25 3.39
C LEU A 17 6.18 -7.59 4.39
N GLU A 18 7.12 -6.66 4.59
CA GLU A 18 8.19 -6.82 5.57
C GLU A 18 7.62 -6.96 6.98
N LYS A 19 6.66 -6.10 7.37
CA LYS A 19 5.95 -6.18 8.65
C LYS A 19 5.21 -7.50 8.81
N ALA A 20 4.52 -7.98 7.78
CA ALA A 20 3.80 -9.25 7.82
C ALA A 20 4.76 -10.43 8.06
N ARG A 21 5.91 -10.43 7.39
CA ARG A 21 6.96 -11.45 7.58
C ARG A 21 7.57 -11.37 8.97
N TYR A 22 7.89 -10.17 9.43
CA TYR A 22 8.44 -9.94 10.76
C TYR A 22 7.46 -10.36 11.87
N ALA A 23 6.20 -9.92 11.80
CA ALA A 23 5.17 -10.30 12.76
C ALA A 23 4.93 -11.81 12.75
N GLY A 24 4.92 -12.44 11.56
CA GLY A 24 4.81 -13.89 11.43
C GLY A 24 5.95 -14.65 12.10
N ASP A 25 7.20 -14.18 11.95
CA ASP A 25 8.38 -14.76 12.59
C ASP A 25 8.36 -14.55 14.11
N VAL A 26 8.04 -13.34 14.58
CA VAL A 26 7.98 -13.02 16.01
C VAL A 26 6.89 -13.82 16.73
N VAL A 27 5.67 -13.81 16.21
CA VAL A 27 4.55 -14.54 16.82
C VAL A 27 4.74 -16.04 16.66
N GLY A 28 5.22 -16.50 15.50
CA GLY A 28 5.44 -17.93 15.23
C GLY A 28 6.51 -18.59 16.12
N ARG A 29 7.49 -17.82 16.62
CA ARG A 29 8.51 -18.34 17.54
C ARG A 29 8.02 -18.54 18.98
N GLN A 30 7.03 -17.76 19.42
CA GLN A 30 6.50 -17.79 20.80
C GLN A 30 5.00 -17.47 20.81
N PRO A 31 4.15 -18.30 20.16
CA PRO A 31 2.74 -17.98 19.98
C PRO A 31 1.99 -17.92 21.33
N GLU A 32 2.42 -18.69 22.33
CA GLU A 32 1.83 -18.73 23.68
C GLU A 32 2.01 -17.39 24.41
N ARG A 33 3.11 -16.65 24.14
CA ARG A 33 3.35 -15.32 24.71
C ARG A 33 2.28 -14.30 24.27
N PHE A 34 1.68 -14.55 23.12
CA PHE A 34 0.62 -13.71 22.54
C PHE A 34 -0.79 -14.30 22.76
N GLY A 35 -0.90 -15.42 23.49
CA GLY A 35 -2.17 -16.09 23.75
C GLY A 35 -2.81 -16.68 22.49
N VAL A 36 -2.00 -17.12 21.53
CA VAL A 36 -2.47 -17.70 20.26
C VAL A 36 -1.97 -19.14 20.15
N GLU A 37 -2.80 -20.02 19.58
CA GLU A 37 -2.37 -21.38 19.27
C GLU A 37 -1.32 -21.37 18.13
N PRO A 38 -0.29 -22.23 18.17
CA PRO A 38 0.75 -22.26 17.15
C PRO A 38 0.21 -22.42 15.71
N GLU A 39 -0.83 -23.24 15.53
CA GLU A 39 -1.44 -23.46 14.22
C GLU A 39 -2.12 -22.20 13.69
N ASP A 40 -2.85 -21.49 14.54
CA ASP A 40 -3.52 -20.24 14.19
C ASP A 40 -2.51 -19.13 13.89
N ALA A 41 -1.43 -19.02 14.68
CA ALA A 41 -0.33 -18.11 14.40
C ALA A 41 0.30 -18.38 13.03
N ALA A 42 0.59 -19.64 12.70
CA ALA A 42 1.17 -20.03 11.42
C ALA A 42 0.19 -19.80 10.24
N LYS A 43 -1.11 -20.03 10.44
CA LYS A 43 -2.14 -19.75 9.44
C LYS A 43 -2.27 -18.25 9.18
N HIS A 44 -2.32 -17.45 10.25
CA HIS A 44 -2.41 -16.00 10.16
C HIS A 44 -1.18 -15.41 9.47
N ALA A 45 0.03 -15.85 9.84
CA ALA A 45 1.27 -15.41 9.20
C ALA A 45 1.26 -15.67 7.68
N ARG A 46 0.89 -16.89 7.25
CA ARG A 46 0.78 -17.23 5.83
C ARG A 46 -0.25 -16.36 5.10
N PHE A 47 -1.41 -16.14 5.71
CA PHE A 47 -2.45 -15.28 5.14
C PHE A 47 -1.97 -13.83 4.98
N SER A 48 -1.35 -13.26 6.01
CA SER A 48 -0.90 -11.86 6.00
C SER A 48 0.20 -11.63 4.96
N VAL A 49 1.14 -12.57 4.81
CA VAL A 49 2.16 -12.52 3.76
C VAL A 49 1.51 -12.61 2.37
N ALA A 50 0.64 -13.60 2.14
CA ALA A 50 -0.03 -13.76 0.85
C ALA A 50 -0.88 -12.54 0.47
N ALA A 51 -1.57 -11.93 1.44
CA ALA A 51 -2.36 -10.73 1.22
C ALA A 51 -1.49 -9.51 0.84
N ALA A 52 -0.32 -9.35 1.47
CA ALA A 52 0.61 -8.28 1.12
C ALA A 52 1.24 -8.49 -0.26
N GLU A 53 1.64 -9.74 -0.60
CA GLU A 53 2.17 -10.09 -1.92
C GLU A 53 1.13 -9.86 -3.03
N ALA A 54 -0.14 -10.20 -2.79
CA ALA A 54 -1.22 -9.96 -3.75
C ALA A 54 -1.38 -8.47 -4.10
N ARG A 55 -1.18 -7.56 -3.14
CA ARG A 55 -1.24 -6.11 -3.39
C ARG A 55 -0.09 -5.62 -4.28
N LEU A 56 1.10 -6.17 -4.09
CA LEU A 56 2.25 -5.88 -4.95
C LEU A 56 2.01 -6.37 -6.38
N VAL A 57 1.50 -7.58 -6.55
CA VAL A 57 1.13 -8.15 -7.86
C VAL A 57 0.04 -7.31 -8.52
N LEU A 58 -1.02 -6.94 -7.80
CA LEU A 58 -2.08 -6.08 -8.32
C LEU A 58 -1.50 -4.75 -8.85
N LEU A 59 -0.66 -4.07 -8.06
CA LEU A 59 -0.04 -2.83 -8.50
C LEU A 59 0.81 -3.02 -9.76
N ALA A 60 1.69 -4.03 -9.75
CA ALA A 60 2.66 -4.27 -10.81
C ALA A 60 2.04 -4.75 -12.12
N ASP A 61 1.04 -5.64 -12.05
CA ASP A 61 0.54 -6.37 -13.21
C ASP A 61 -0.75 -5.78 -13.77
N THR A 62 -1.53 -5.07 -12.96
CA THR A 62 -2.87 -4.59 -13.39
C THR A 62 -3.02 -3.09 -13.35
N VAL A 63 -2.22 -2.36 -12.58
CA VAL A 63 -2.31 -0.90 -12.50
C VAL A 63 -1.22 -0.25 -13.33
N VAL A 64 0.05 -0.48 -12.98
CA VAL A 64 1.21 0.16 -13.62
C VAL A 64 1.21 0.04 -15.15
N PRO A 65 0.91 -1.11 -15.77
CA PRO A 65 0.99 -1.26 -17.23
C PRO A 65 -0.03 -0.40 -18.00
N TYR A 66 -1.12 0.02 -17.35
CA TYR A 66 -2.21 0.75 -17.97
C TYR A 66 -2.17 2.25 -17.66
N LEU A 67 -1.30 2.71 -16.75
CA LEU A 67 -1.17 4.13 -16.43
C LEU A 67 -0.70 4.93 -17.66
N GLY A 68 -1.34 6.07 -17.90
CA GLY A 68 -1.05 6.93 -19.06
C GLY A 68 -1.59 6.42 -20.40
N THR A 69 -2.25 5.26 -20.44
CA THR A 69 -2.93 4.79 -21.66
C THR A 69 -4.20 5.61 -21.93
N ALA A 70 -4.54 5.83 -23.20
CA ALA A 70 -5.76 6.54 -23.56
C ALA A 70 -7.02 5.68 -23.32
N GLY A 71 -8.15 6.33 -23.07
CA GLY A 71 -9.45 5.68 -22.97
C GLY A 71 -9.77 5.10 -21.57
N PRO A 72 -10.75 4.18 -21.47
CA PRO A 72 -11.21 3.66 -20.19
C PRO A 72 -10.14 2.91 -19.38
N GLY A 73 -9.22 2.20 -20.05
CA GLY A 73 -8.15 1.44 -19.39
C GLY A 73 -7.25 2.33 -18.52
N GLY A 74 -6.72 3.42 -19.07
CA GLY A 74 -5.86 4.33 -18.32
C GLY A 74 -6.60 5.10 -17.24
N ARG A 75 -7.85 5.54 -17.49
CA ARG A 75 -8.66 6.18 -16.45
C ARG A 75 -8.93 5.25 -15.27
N ASN A 76 -9.22 3.97 -15.54
CA ASN A 76 -9.43 2.97 -14.50
C ASN A 76 -8.14 2.71 -13.72
N ALA A 77 -6.99 2.63 -14.38
CA ALA A 77 -5.69 2.45 -13.73
C ALA A 77 -5.35 3.63 -12.80
N GLU A 78 -5.58 4.88 -13.25
CA GLU A 78 -5.39 6.06 -12.40
C GLU A 78 -6.31 6.05 -11.17
N PHE A 79 -7.59 5.68 -11.36
CA PHE A 79 -8.54 5.58 -10.26
C PHE A 79 -8.15 4.47 -9.27
N GLN A 80 -7.75 3.31 -9.77
CA GLN A 80 -7.24 2.20 -8.94
C GLN A 80 -6.00 2.60 -8.16
N LEU A 81 -5.05 3.32 -8.78
CA LEU A 81 -3.89 3.85 -8.06
C LEU A 81 -4.30 4.77 -6.90
N ARG A 82 -5.26 5.68 -7.12
CA ARG A 82 -5.78 6.55 -6.04
C ARG A 82 -6.46 5.75 -4.93
N LEU A 83 -7.22 4.71 -5.26
CA LEU A 83 -7.84 3.83 -4.26
C LEU A 83 -6.81 3.08 -3.43
N LEU A 84 -5.75 2.56 -4.07
CA LEU A 84 -4.65 1.89 -3.38
C LEU A 84 -3.87 2.85 -2.48
N ALA A 85 -3.79 4.13 -2.85
CA ALA A 85 -3.11 5.16 -2.09
C ALA A 85 -3.97 5.75 -0.95
N ALA A 86 -5.30 5.65 -1.03
CA ALA A 86 -6.23 6.32 -0.12
C ALA A 86 -5.97 6.09 1.38
N PRO A 87 -5.60 4.86 1.84
CA PRO A 87 -5.29 4.62 3.24
C PRO A 87 -4.07 5.41 3.77
N TYR A 88 -3.26 5.97 2.88
CA TYR A 88 -1.99 6.60 3.20
C TYR A 88 -2.00 8.12 2.97
N VAL A 89 -3.16 8.73 2.72
CA VAL A 89 -3.25 10.17 2.38
C VAL A 89 -2.67 11.09 3.46
N GLU A 90 -2.70 10.68 4.72
CA GLU A 90 -2.12 11.41 5.86
C GLU A 90 -0.65 11.05 6.13
N HIS A 91 -0.08 10.14 5.34
CA HIS A 91 1.30 9.74 5.50
C HIS A 91 2.22 10.90 5.11
N ARG A 92 3.23 11.20 5.93
CA ARG A 92 4.16 12.33 5.73
C ARG A 92 4.75 12.38 4.32
N ASP A 93 5.10 11.22 3.79
CA ASP A 93 5.76 11.09 2.49
C ASP A 93 4.77 10.90 1.31
N TYR A 94 3.46 11.09 1.55
CA TYR A 94 2.46 11.01 0.48
C TYR A 94 2.69 12.12 -0.55
N PRO A 95 2.78 11.80 -1.86
CA PRO A 95 3.00 12.82 -2.88
C PRO A 95 1.71 13.62 -3.08
N HIS A 96 1.71 14.85 -2.59
CA HIS A 96 0.66 15.83 -2.86
C HIS A 96 0.92 16.56 -4.18
N ASP A 97 -0.14 16.94 -4.88
CA ASP A 97 -0.01 17.89 -5.99
C ASP A 97 0.53 19.21 -5.46
N GLU A 98 1.66 19.68 -6.01
CA GLU A 98 2.29 20.95 -5.62
C GLU A 98 1.37 22.17 -5.85
N GLY A 99 0.19 21.99 -6.46
CA GLY A 99 -0.82 23.01 -6.68
C GLY A 99 -1.71 23.37 -5.48
N SER A 100 -1.63 22.66 -4.35
CA SER A 100 -2.45 22.99 -3.16
C SER A 100 -1.71 23.82 -2.09
N ALA A 101 -0.42 24.11 -2.27
CA ALA A 101 0.39 24.89 -1.32
C ALA A 101 0.48 26.40 -1.65
N HIS A 102 -0.33 26.91 -2.59
CA HIS A 102 -0.42 28.33 -2.89
C HIS A 102 -1.87 28.79 -3.06
N GLN A 103 -2.55 28.98 -1.93
CA GLN A 103 -3.55 30.04 -1.83
C GLN A 103 -3.01 31.11 -0.88
N PRO A 104 -2.26 32.10 -1.39
CA PRO A 104 -1.90 33.26 -0.60
C PRO A 104 -3.15 34.12 -0.41
N GLY A 105 -3.61 34.20 0.84
CA GLY A 105 -4.51 35.25 1.31
C GLY A 105 -6.01 35.01 1.07
N SER A 106 -6.76 34.99 2.17
CA SER A 106 -7.67 36.12 2.39
C SER A 106 -7.76 36.43 3.89
N PRO A 107 -7.75 37.72 4.28
CA PRO A 107 -7.50 38.17 5.64
C PRO A 107 -8.80 38.46 6.43
N ALA A 108 -8.57 38.64 7.74
CA ALA A 108 -9.41 39.20 8.80
C ALA A 108 -10.65 38.40 9.26
#